data_AF-A0A241W0X0-F1
#
_entry.id   AF-A0A241W0X0-F1
#
_cell.length_a   1.000
_cell.length_b   1.000
_cell.length_c   1.000
_cell.angle_alpha   90.00
_cell.angle_beta   90.00
_cell.angle_gamma   90.00
#
_symmetry.space_group_name_H-M   'P 1'
#
loop_
_entity.id
_entity.type
_entity.pdbx_description
1 polymer ?
#
loop_
_entity_poly.entity_id
_entity_poly.type
_entity_poly.pdbx_seq_one_letter_code
_entity_poly.pdbx_strand_id
1 'polypeptide(L)'
;VSEFLLKPPHQPQPQPLADWQREWGVDPAVNYISEGGMQPAEVHAPIREIYLLQRKATALGAGLGKTSGWVHRAQLKKHQVRMLRGVQYKSVTDEGLWIEMGGHDQLLRVDTVVVCAGQESIKDLMPPENEKTLANYHIIGGAKLAAELDAKRAIREGAELAARL
;
A
#
# COMPACT_ATOMS: atom_id res chain seq x y z
N VAL A 1 0.84 -1.21 -2.52
CA VAL A 1 1.94 -1.78 -3.35
C VAL A 1 2.03 -3.29 -3.23
N SER A 2 2.21 -3.87 -2.03
CA SER A 2 2.35 -5.34 -1.90
C SER A 2 1.15 -6.12 -2.42
N GLU A 3 -0.08 -5.63 -2.21
CA GLU A 3 -1.28 -6.27 -2.77
C GLU A 3 -1.28 -6.30 -4.31
N PHE A 4 -0.79 -5.23 -4.95
CA PHE A 4 -0.64 -5.18 -6.40
C PHE A 4 0.36 -6.24 -6.89
N LEU A 5 1.44 -6.45 -6.14
CA LEU A 5 2.45 -7.46 -6.44
C LEU A 5 1.99 -8.90 -6.18
N LEU A 6 0.88 -9.12 -5.48
CA LEU A 6 0.32 -10.46 -5.29
C LEU A 6 -0.42 -10.97 -6.51
N LYS A 7 -0.98 -10.07 -7.31
CA LYS A 7 -1.87 -10.45 -8.42
C LYS A 7 -1.08 -10.81 -9.68
N PRO A 8 -1.50 -11.85 -10.42
CA PRO A 8 -0.99 -12.12 -11.75
C PRO A 8 -1.22 -10.92 -12.69
N PRO A 9 -0.25 -10.57 -13.56
CA PRO A 9 -0.39 -9.44 -14.48
C PRO A 9 -1.62 -9.50 -15.40
N HIS A 10 -2.07 -10.71 -15.72
CA HIS A 10 -3.20 -10.96 -16.62
C HIS A 10 -4.55 -11.11 -15.90
N GLN A 11 -4.58 -10.98 -14.56
CA GLN A 11 -5.84 -11.09 -13.83
C GLN A 11 -6.71 -9.84 -14.09
N PRO A 12 -7.97 -10.00 -14.55
CA PRO A 12 -8.87 -8.88 -14.80
C PRO A 12 -9.10 -8.04 -13.53
N GLN A 13 -9.13 -6.71 -13.69
CA GLN A 13 -9.48 -5.75 -12.64
C GLN A 13 -10.69 -4.91 -13.09
N PRO A 14 -11.77 -4.82 -12.28
CA PRO A 14 -11.94 -5.48 -10.98
C PRO A 14 -12.07 -7.01 -11.11
N GLN A 15 -11.72 -7.72 -10.05
CA GLN A 15 -11.88 -9.18 -9.98
C GLN A 15 -13.37 -9.54 -10.16
N PRO A 16 -13.71 -10.55 -10.96
CA PRO A 16 -15.08 -11.04 -11.08
C PRO A 16 -15.65 -11.45 -9.72
N LEU A 17 -16.93 -11.13 -9.47
CA LEU A 17 -17.57 -11.37 -8.17
C LEU A 17 -17.48 -12.84 -7.72
N ALA A 18 -17.72 -13.78 -8.63
CA ALA A 18 -17.68 -15.20 -8.33
C ALA A 18 -16.27 -15.66 -7.88
N ASP A 19 -15.22 -15.11 -8.48
CA ASP A 19 -13.83 -15.43 -8.11
C ASP A 19 -13.50 -14.87 -6.73
N TRP A 20 -13.94 -13.64 -6.47
CA TRP A 20 -13.80 -13.01 -5.16
C TRP A 20 -14.55 -13.81 -4.08
N GLN A 21 -15.78 -14.25 -4.35
CA GLN A 21 -16.56 -15.06 -3.40
C GLN A 21 -15.85 -16.38 -3.07
N ARG A 22 -15.29 -17.08 -4.06
CA ARG A 22 -14.51 -18.31 -3.83
C ARG A 22 -13.24 -18.05 -3.02
N GLU A 23 -12.48 -17.01 -3.36
CA GLU A 23 -11.27 -16.63 -2.63
C GLU A 23 -11.54 -16.26 -1.16
N TRP A 24 -12.70 -15.66 -0.90
CA TRP A 24 -13.10 -15.21 0.43
C TRP A 24 -13.95 -16.20 1.21
N GLY A 25 -14.34 -17.33 0.60
CA GLY A 25 -15.17 -18.33 1.25
C GLY A 25 -16.60 -17.83 1.50
N VAL A 26 -17.11 -16.97 0.62
CA VAL A 26 -18.50 -16.48 0.67
C VAL A 26 -19.36 -17.43 -0.15
N ASP A 27 -20.38 -18.02 0.47
CA ASP A 27 -21.37 -18.82 -0.24
C ASP A 27 -22.35 -17.88 -0.99
N PRO A 28 -22.44 -17.97 -2.33
CA PRO A 28 -23.39 -17.16 -3.09
C PRO A 28 -24.85 -17.65 -2.96
N ALA A 29 -25.09 -18.84 -2.42
CA ALA A 29 -26.43 -19.41 -2.31
C ALA A 29 -27.25 -18.72 -1.21
N VAL A 30 -28.31 -18.03 -1.62
CA VAL A 30 -29.31 -17.38 -0.73
C VAL A 30 -30.29 -18.38 -0.09
N ASN A 31 -30.00 -19.68 -0.14
CA ASN A 31 -30.80 -20.70 0.52
C ASN A 31 -30.45 -20.86 2.02
N TYR A 32 -29.39 -20.19 2.49
CA TYR A 32 -28.91 -20.19 3.88
C TYR A 32 -28.67 -21.60 4.44
N ILE A 33 -28.30 -22.55 3.58
CA ILE A 33 -27.97 -23.92 4.01
C ILE A 33 -26.57 -23.96 4.65
N SER A 34 -25.64 -23.15 4.15
CA SER A 34 -24.31 -23.02 4.73
C SER A 34 -24.33 -22.28 6.06
N GLU A 35 -23.47 -22.72 6.98
CA GLU A 35 -23.31 -22.06 8.27
C GLU A 35 -22.80 -20.62 8.07
N GLY A 36 -23.66 -19.65 8.37
CA GLY A 36 -23.33 -18.23 8.28
C GLY A 36 -23.09 -17.70 6.86
N GLY A 37 -23.50 -18.43 5.81
CA GLY A 37 -23.24 -18.03 4.42
C GLY A 37 -21.77 -18.18 4.01
N MET A 38 -21.06 -19.12 4.64
CA MET A 38 -19.62 -19.34 4.44
C MET A 38 -19.34 -20.70 3.81
N GLN A 39 -18.29 -20.76 3.00
CA GLN A 39 -17.73 -21.98 2.42
C GLN A 39 -16.20 -21.99 2.57
N PRO A 40 -15.52 -23.14 2.42
CA PRO A 40 -14.06 -23.18 2.41
C PRO A 40 -13.48 -22.22 1.37
N ALA A 41 -12.51 -21.40 1.78
CA ALA A 41 -11.88 -20.41 0.90
C ALA A 41 -10.90 -21.09 -0.08
N GLU A 42 -10.99 -20.73 -1.36
CA GLU A 42 -10.06 -21.16 -2.41
C GLU A 42 -8.91 -20.15 -2.53
N VAL A 43 -7.81 -20.38 -1.79
CA VAL A 43 -6.63 -19.51 -1.87
C VAL A 43 -5.63 -20.09 -2.88
N HIS A 44 -5.40 -19.36 -3.97
CA HIS A 44 -4.37 -19.71 -4.93
C HIS A 44 -2.97 -19.54 -4.34
N ALA A 45 -2.05 -20.43 -4.74
CA ALA A 45 -0.65 -20.33 -4.37
C ALA A 45 -0.07 -18.96 -4.81
N PRO A 46 0.75 -18.31 -3.97
CA PRO A 46 1.34 -17.03 -4.31
C PRO A 46 2.30 -17.19 -5.51
N ILE A 47 2.21 -16.28 -6.47
CA ILE A 47 3.08 -16.27 -7.66
C ILE A 47 4.47 -15.67 -7.39
N ARG A 48 4.66 -15.04 -6.22
CA ARG A 48 5.89 -14.38 -5.79
C ARG A 48 6.10 -14.62 -4.30
N GLU A 49 7.35 -14.78 -3.89
CA GLU A 49 7.71 -14.64 -2.49
C GLU A 49 7.92 -13.15 -2.20
N ILE A 50 7.14 -12.61 -1.25
CA ILE A 50 7.19 -11.18 -0.91
C ILE A 50 7.60 -11.00 0.54
N TYR A 51 8.62 -10.18 0.73
CA TYR A 51 8.97 -9.60 2.02
C TYR A 51 8.43 -8.17 2.07
N LEU A 52 7.65 -7.86 3.11
CA LEU A 52 7.20 -6.50 3.38
C LEU A 52 7.88 -6.02 4.65
N LEU A 53 8.70 -4.98 4.52
CA LEU A 53 9.59 -4.53 5.58
C LEU A 53 9.20 -3.13 6.10
N GLN A 54 9.39 -2.88 7.39
CA GLN A 54 9.36 -1.54 7.96
C GLN A 54 10.33 -1.36 9.13
N ARG A 55 10.84 -0.13 9.28
CA ARG A 55 11.71 0.25 10.41
C ARG A 55 10.98 0.34 11.75
N LYS A 56 9.71 0.71 11.74
CA LYS A 56 8.90 0.82 12.97
C LYS A 56 8.70 -0.56 13.59
N ALA A 57 8.82 -0.66 14.91
CA ALA A 57 8.56 -1.90 15.65
C ALA A 57 7.04 -2.21 15.82
N THR A 58 6.17 -1.27 15.44
CA THR A 58 4.71 -1.48 15.45
C THR A 58 4.30 -2.56 14.45
N ALA A 59 3.06 -3.07 14.54
CA ALA A 59 2.55 -4.00 13.55
C ALA A 59 2.45 -3.34 12.16
N LEU A 60 2.78 -4.09 11.10
CA LEU A 60 2.61 -3.59 9.73
C LEU A 60 1.14 -3.32 9.45
N GLY A 61 0.88 -2.17 8.85
CA GLY A 61 -0.49 -1.73 8.56
C GLY A 61 -1.30 -1.33 9.79
N ALA A 62 -0.66 -1.04 10.94
CA ALA A 62 -1.34 -0.51 12.12
C ALA A 62 -1.97 0.88 11.88
N GLY A 63 -1.38 1.68 10.98
CA GLY A 63 -1.88 3.00 10.59
C GLY A 63 -2.90 2.99 9.44
N LEU A 64 -3.28 1.81 8.92
CA LEU A 64 -4.26 1.73 7.84
C LEU A 64 -5.66 2.16 8.31
N GLY A 65 -6.49 2.58 7.36
CA GLY A 65 -7.87 3.01 7.63
C GLY A 65 -8.65 1.97 8.44
N LYS A 66 -9.46 2.41 9.41
CA LYS A 66 -10.17 1.53 10.35
C LYS A 66 -11.08 0.50 9.65
N THR A 67 -11.70 0.88 8.54
CA THR A 67 -12.70 0.08 7.82
C THR A 67 -12.12 -0.79 6.70
N SER A 68 -10.97 -0.42 6.13
CA SER A 68 -10.34 -1.13 5.00
C SER A 68 -8.99 -1.78 5.34
N GLY A 69 -8.31 -1.33 6.40
CA GLY A 69 -6.97 -1.82 6.73
C GLY A 69 -6.93 -3.31 7.04
N TRP A 70 -8.02 -3.88 7.56
CA TRP A 70 -8.10 -5.30 7.86
C TRP A 70 -8.12 -6.16 6.60
N VAL A 71 -8.81 -5.74 5.52
CA VAL A 71 -8.94 -6.54 4.29
C VAL A 71 -7.58 -6.67 3.60
N HIS A 72 -6.82 -5.58 3.53
CA HIS A 72 -5.46 -5.60 2.99
C HIS A 72 -4.54 -6.53 3.80
N ARG A 73 -4.57 -6.44 5.14
CA ARG A 73 -3.77 -7.33 6.00
C ARG A 73 -4.17 -8.80 5.84
N ALA A 74 -5.47 -9.09 5.71
CA ALA A 74 -5.96 -10.44 5.51
C ALA A 74 -5.48 -11.01 4.17
N GLN A 75 -5.51 -10.21 3.10
CA GLN A 75 -5.03 -10.62 1.78
C GLN A 75 -3.52 -10.91 1.77
N LEU A 76 -2.70 -10.04 2.38
CA LEU A 76 -1.26 -10.29 2.51
C LEU A 76 -0.97 -11.58 3.27
N LYS A 77 -1.73 -11.88 4.33
CA LYS A 77 -1.60 -13.14 5.08
C LYS A 77 -2.03 -14.36 4.26
N LYS A 78 -3.14 -14.30 3.54
CA LYS A 78 -3.61 -15.38 2.65
C LYS A 78 -2.53 -15.80 1.65
N HIS A 79 -1.83 -14.81 1.09
CA HIS A 79 -0.73 -15.06 0.16
C HIS A 79 0.65 -15.18 0.82
N GLN A 80 0.70 -15.44 2.12
CA GLN A 80 1.93 -15.79 2.84
C GLN A 80 3.05 -14.74 2.75
N VAL A 81 2.70 -13.46 2.64
CA VAL A 81 3.67 -12.36 2.63
C VAL A 81 4.41 -12.31 3.96
N ARG A 82 5.75 -12.35 3.90
CA ARG A 82 6.64 -12.29 5.07
C ARG A 82 6.76 -10.83 5.54
N MET A 83 6.06 -10.50 6.62
CA MET A 83 6.00 -9.14 7.16
C MET A 83 7.04 -8.95 8.27
N LEU A 84 8.10 -8.17 8.00
CA LEU A 84 9.20 -7.89 8.92
C LEU A 84 9.13 -6.46 9.45
N ARG A 85 9.25 -6.29 10.76
CA ARG A 85 9.16 -4.99 11.46
C ARG A 85 10.40 -4.77 12.32
N GLY A 86 10.69 -3.51 12.64
CA GLY A 86 11.87 -3.18 13.42
C GLY A 86 13.18 -3.46 12.67
N VAL A 87 13.13 -3.46 11.33
CA VAL A 87 14.31 -3.76 10.52
C VAL A 87 15.18 -2.51 10.35
N GLN A 88 16.49 -2.70 10.25
CA GLN A 88 17.41 -1.71 9.73
C GLN A 88 17.93 -2.18 8.38
N TYR A 89 17.94 -1.30 7.38
CA TYR A 89 18.47 -1.63 6.05
C TYR A 89 19.97 -1.35 6.04
N LYS A 90 20.80 -2.35 5.71
CA LYS A 90 22.27 -2.19 5.67
C LYS A 90 22.76 -1.85 4.27
N SER A 91 22.47 -2.73 3.29
CA SER A 91 22.91 -2.54 1.91
C SER A 91 22.07 -3.34 0.92
N VAL A 92 21.98 -2.82 -0.30
CA VAL A 92 21.50 -3.57 -1.47
C VAL A 92 22.74 -4.04 -2.23
N THR A 93 22.76 -5.31 -2.57
CA THR A 93 23.87 -5.99 -3.24
C THR A 93 23.33 -6.85 -4.38
N ASP A 94 24.22 -7.37 -5.22
CA ASP A 94 23.84 -8.28 -6.31
C ASP A 94 23.20 -9.59 -5.80
N GLU A 95 23.47 -9.98 -4.54
CA GLU A 95 22.84 -11.16 -3.91
C GLU A 95 21.46 -10.87 -3.30
N GLY A 96 21.10 -9.59 -3.11
CA GLY A 96 19.85 -9.18 -2.47
C GLY A 96 20.00 -8.07 -1.43
N LEU A 97 19.12 -8.04 -0.44
CA LEU A 97 19.01 -6.99 0.58
C LEU A 97 19.54 -7.47 1.94
N TRP A 98 20.59 -6.82 2.44
CA TRP A 98 21.07 -7.00 3.81
C TRP A 98 20.25 -6.16 4.79
N ILE A 99 19.75 -6.81 5.84
CA ILE A 99 19.04 -6.18 6.95
C ILE A 99 19.63 -6.56 8.30
N GLU A 100 19.40 -5.71 9.29
CA GLU A 100 19.53 -6.07 10.71
C GLU A 100 18.14 -6.22 11.32
N MET A 101 17.93 -7.27 12.12
CA MET A 101 16.72 -7.43 12.90
C MET A 101 17.06 -8.04 14.26
N GLY A 102 16.73 -7.33 15.34
CA GLY A 102 17.03 -7.80 16.70
C GLY A 102 18.52 -7.96 16.99
N GLY A 103 19.39 -7.15 16.36
CA GLY A 103 20.85 -7.24 16.50
C GLY A 103 21.51 -8.35 15.68
N HIS A 104 20.75 -9.03 14.80
CA HIS A 104 21.28 -10.06 13.92
C HIS A 104 21.19 -9.64 12.46
N ASP A 105 22.27 -9.88 11.73
CA ASP A 105 22.35 -9.60 10.29
C ASP A 105 21.74 -10.76 9.50
N GLN A 106 20.95 -10.39 8.49
CA GLN A 106 20.29 -11.33 7.60
C GLN A 106 20.32 -10.82 6.17
N LEU A 107 20.76 -11.70 5.25
CA LEU A 107 20.61 -11.49 3.81
C LEU A 107 19.25 -12.02 3.36
N LEU A 108 18.42 -11.14 2.79
CA LEU A 108 17.24 -11.52 2.03
C LEU A 108 17.64 -11.64 0.56
N ARG A 109 17.73 -12.88 0.07
CA ARG A 109 18.00 -13.17 -1.34
C ARG A 109 16.75 -12.89 -2.16
N VAL A 110 16.66 -11.67 -2.69
CA VAL A 110 15.52 -11.18 -3.46
C VAL A 110 15.99 -10.64 -4.80
N ASP A 111 15.20 -10.89 -5.84
CA ASP A 111 15.52 -10.44 -7.20
C ASP A 111 15.15 -8.97 -7.45
N THR A 112 14.29 -8.40 -6.59
CA THR A 112 13.78 -7.02 -6.77
C THR A 112 13.53 -6.36 -5.43
N VAL A 113 14.04 -5.13 -5.29
CA VAL A 113 13.78 -4.26 -4.14
C VAL A 113 12.87 -3.11 -4.60
N VAL A 114 11.65 -3.06 -4.07
CA VAL A 114 10.70 -1.97 -4.34
C VAL A 114 10.72 -0.98 -3.18
N VAL A 115 11.14 0.26 -3.46
CA VAL A 115 11.23 1.31 -2.44
C VAL A 115 9.88 2.02 -2.29
N CYS A 116 9.24 1.86 -1.14
CA CYS A 116 7.99 2.53 -0.77
C CYS A 116 8.19 3.38 0.50
N ALA A 117 9.18 4.28 0.47
CA ALA A 117 9.67 5.00 1.66
C ALA A 117 8.92 6.29 2.01
N GLY A 118 7.79 6.55 1.35
CA GLY A 118 7.04 7.80 1.49
C GLY A 118 7.15 8.67 0.24
N GLN A 119 6.79 9.94 0.39
CA GLN A 119 6.78 10.94 -0.68
C GLN A 119 7.28 12.28 -0.16
N GLU A 120 7.91 13.06 -1.04
CA GLU A 120 8.36 14.43 -0.79
C GLU A 120 7.54 15.43 -1.60
N SER A 121 7.36 16.63 -1.06
CA SER A 121 6.63 17.70 -1.75
C SER A 121 7.49 18.32 -2.85
N ILE A 122 6.99 18.31 -4.08
CA ILE A 122 7.62 18.97 -5.23
C ILE A 122 7.00 20.36 -5.40
N LYS A 123 7.84 21.40 -5.32
CA LYS A 123 7.41 22.81 -5.38
C LYS A 123 8.13 23.63 -6.44
N ASP A 124 8.88 22.97 -7.32
CA ASP A 124 9.84 23.63 -8.23
C ASP A 124 9.19 24.63 -9.20
N LEU A 125 7.89 24.48 -9.47
CA LEU A 125 7.11 25.40 -10.31
C LEU A 125 6.59 26.64 -9.54
N MET A 126 6.68 26.66 -8.21
CA MET A 126 6.31 27.84 -7.44
C MET A 126 7.41 28.89 -7.57
N PRO A 127 7.06 30.15 -7.86
CA PRO A 127 8.03 31.23 -7.81
C PRO A 127 8.59 31.36 -6.37
N PRO A 128 9.86 31.77 -6.21
CA PRO A 128 10.44 32.09 -4.93
C PRO A 128 9.57 33.08 -4.16
N GLU A 129 9.54 32.94 -2.83
CA GLU A 129 8.93 33.92 -1.96
C GLU A 129 9.58 35.29 -2.25
N ASN A 130 8.78 36.26 -2.71
CA ASN A 130 9.12 37.63 -3.11
C ASN A 130 9.42 37.90 -4.59
N GLU A 131 9.32 36.92 -5.49
CA GLU A 131 9.36 37.22 -6.92
C GLU A 131 8.05 37.89 -7.37
N LYS A 132 8.15 39.02 -8.10
CA LYS A 132 6.99 39.68 -8.70
C LYS A 132 6.61 38.97 -10.00
N THR A 133 5.53 38.20 -9.96
CA THR A 133 4.96 37.52 -11.12
C THR A 133 3.77 38.28 -11.70
N LEU A 134 3.46 38.02 -12.97
CA LEU A 134 2.25 38.56 -13.62
C LEU A 134 0.96 37.87 -13.19
N ALA A 135 1.07 36.64 -12.68
CA ALA A 135 -0.05 35.80 -12.24
C ALA A 135 0.06 35.46 -10.75
N ASN A 136 -1.08 35.12 -10.14
CA ASN A 136 -1.15 34.60 -8.77
C ASN A 136 -0.96 33.07 -8.77
N TYR A 137 -0.08 32.58 -7.89
CA TYR A 137 0.21 31.16 -7.74
C TYR A 137 -0.34 30.63 -6.41
N HIS A 138 -0.93 29.44 -6.45
CA HIS A 138 -1.44 28.75 -5.26
C HIS A 138 -0.95 27.32 -5.23
N ILE A 139 -0.66 26.82 -4.04
CA ILE A 139 -0.19 25.45 -3.83
C ILE A 139 -1.21 24.65 -3.02
N ILE A 140 -1.57 23.46 -3.52
CA ILE A 140 -2.53 22.53 -2.90
C ILE A 140 -2.01 21.08 -3.00
N GLY A 141 -2.63 20.17 -2.26
CA GLY A 141 -2.40 18.73 -2.37
C GLY A 141 -0.98 18.29 -1.97
N GLY A 142 -0.45 17.29 -2.68
CA GLY A 142 0.87 16.71 -2.40
C GLY A 142 2.03 17.70 -2.57
N ALA A 143 1.89 18.64 -3.52
CA ALA A 143 2.86 19.73 -3.69
C ALA A 143 2.94 20.61 -2.44
N LYS A 144 1.80 20.93 -1.81
CA LYS A 144 1.76 21.69 -0.56
C LYS A 144 2.34 20.90 0.61
N LEU A 145 1.86 19.67 0.77
CA LEU A 145 2.25 18.74 1.83
C LEU A 145 2.12 17.29 1.36
N ALA A 146 3.24 16.62 1.18
CA ALA A 146 3.32 15.21 0.91
C ALA A 146 3.14 14.42 2.21
N ALA A 147 2.07 13.64 2.30
CA ALA A 147 1.76 12.80 3.46
C ALA A 147 0.97 11.57 3.01
N GLU A 148 0.97 10.50 3.81
CA GLU A 148 0.51 9.14 3.44
C GLU A 148 -0.96 9.02 2.96
N LEU A 149 -1.80 10.05 3.11
CA LEU A 149 -3.19 10.05 2.64
C LEU A 149 -3.54 11.41 2.02
N ASP A 150 -3.33 11.54 0.72
CA ASP A 150 -3.33 12.83 0.01
C ASP A 150 -4.64 13.16 -0.70
N ALA A 151 -5.31 12.20 -1.35
CA ALA A 151 -6.37 12.49 -2.31
C ALA A 151 -7.55 13.27 -1.70
N LYS A 152 -8.07 12.83 -0.54
CA LYS A 152 -9.15 13.54 0.16
C LYS A 152 -8.76 14.97 0.55
N ARG A 153 -7.52 15.16 1.02
CA ARG A 153 -7.00 16.49 1.40
C ARG A 153 -6.83 17.36 0.15
N ALA A 154 -6.20 16.82 -0.89
CA ALA A 154 -5.92 17.51 -2.14
C ALA A 154 -7.21 17.99 -2.81
N ILE A 155 -8.23 17.12 -2.89
CA ILE A 155 -9.55 17.45 -3.44
C ILE A 155 -10.20 18.57 -2.63
N ARG A 156 -10.20 18.45 -1.28
CA ARG A 156 -10.76 19.48 -0.41
C ARG A 156 -10.04 20.82 -0.58
N GLU A 157 -8.71 20.82 -0.57
CA GLU A 157 -7.91 22.04 -0.73
C GLU A 157 -8.16 22.71 -2.08
N GLY A 158 -8.27 21.92 -3.16
CA GLY A 158 -8.63 22.45 -4.48
C GLY A 158 -10.03 23.05 -4.51
N ALA A 159 -11.02 22.36 -3.93
CA ALA A 159 -12.39 22.85 -3.87
C ALA A 159 -12.52 24.13 -3.02
N GLU A 160 -11.88 24.16 -1.85
CA GLU A 160 -11.88 25.33 -0.96
C GLU A 160 -11.15 26.53 -1.58
N LEU A 161 -10.05 26.29 -2.30
CA LEU A 161 -9.34 27.34 -3.01
C LEU A 161 -10.19 27.92 -4.14
N ALA A 162 -10.78 27.06 -4.98
CA ALA A 162 -11.63 27.48 -6.08
C ALA A 162 -12.84 28.31 -5.63
N ALA A 163 -13.40 28.00 -4.45
CA ALA A 163 -14.54 28.76 -3.89
C ALA A 163 -14.16 30.15 -3.33
N ARG A 164 -12.86 30.43 -3.12
CA ARG A 164 -12.38 31.72 -2.59
C ARG A 164 -11.85 32.66 -3.68
N LEU A 165 -11.46 32.12 -4.82
CA LEU A 165 -11.02 32.88 -6.00
C LEU A 165 -12.24 33.44 -6.74
#